data_AF-A0A369RPC9-F1
#
_entry.id   AF-A0A369RPC9-F1
#
_cell.length_a   1.000
_cell.length_b   1.000
_cell.length_c   1.000
_cell.angle_alpha   90.00
_cell.angle_beta   90.00
_cell.angle_gamma   90.00
#
_symmetry.space_group_name_H-M   'P 1'
#
loop_
_entity.id
_entity.type
_entity.pdbx_description
1 polymer ?
#
loop_
_entity_poly.entity_id
_entity_poly.type
_entity_poly.pdbx_seq_one_letter_code
_entity_poly.pdbx_strand_id
1 'polypeptide(L)'
;MPPKKRRTKKKDVKKGHAKKTLKKLIGIDNETFTELSKEYFLIQVRDLEARLMRYQNKCDELEISNKKYESEREQLHHENSEITAFLRRQLDHKVEEIADLQDRLLGLQQTREAEKETYETQITALRQEIVETKEQLTSENMILSGKLASLEEFKQQKEELLEKFAEMEIKLQQQQVEHKDAIYNLEKKAVVDKDRLKREMVQRVNTVAAEFRKVSNKQMADTTKRTIRENVSINAQLGKMSDKTMELIQENDMLRIKEKKHHQQIELLEGNEKELARKNISNQKVIRMLAEKAKSQDVLIAEYEAREQTFEEQGKKINDLQKALQEYQAKFDENRHEAVEAERNSSQMRKTIEDLKRDKQRLINIINEATKSLKSSLSGSLLNSVDMKTEKQTSSHPWINDNSLVGILLRLLNHAAEEGVGLHPIELGSTTDFNISNQYANIPSSEDRNIFALPSPEKKIKSTNHYRTGDLGIVPRPKYKANINAEVAKIIFNREKYSHALENVAHDSKLPKINKSPKTALQINYSRT
;
A
#
# COMPACT_ATOMS: atom_id res chain seq x y z
N MET A 1 57.82 -31.68 -43.99
CA MET A 1 58.51 -31.85 -45.28
C MET A 1 59.54 -30.73 -45.46
N PRO A 2 60.83 -31.04 -45.68
CA PRO A 2 61.81 -30.15 -46.33
C PRO A 2 61.70 -30.34 -47.87
N PRO A 3 62.64 -29.92 -48.77
CA PRO A 3 63.63 -28.82 -48.86
C PRO A 3 63.50 -28.08 -50.25
N LYS A 4 64.29 -27.08 -50.71
CA LYS A 4 65.66 -27.08 -51.31
C LYS A 4 65.88 -25.68 -51.94
N LYS A 5 66.96 -24.93 -51.72
CA LYS A 5 68.35 -25.03 -52.27
C LYS A 5 68.44 -24.87 -53.80
N ARG A 6 69.04 -23.76 -54.29
CA ARG A 6 70.28 -23.80 -55.11
C ARG A 6 70.90 -22.42 -55.44
N ARG A 7 72.23 -22.38 -55.30
CA ARG A 7 73.21 -21.40 -55.80
C ARG A 7 73.74 -21.87 -57.17
N THR A 8 74.19 -20.94 -58.00
CA THR A 8 75.35 -20.99 -58.95
C THR A 8 75.47 -19.57 -59.55
N LYS A 9 76.50 -18.72 -59.39
CA LYS A 9 77.98 -18.76 -59.53
C LYS A 9 78.51 -19.01 -60.94
N LYS A 10 79.42 -18.09 -61.36
CA LYS A 10 80.50 -18.17 -62.38
C LYS A 10 80.09 -17.93 -63.85
N LYS A 11 80.94 -17.40 -64.75
CA LYS A 11 82.20 -16.61 -64.75
C LYS A 11 82.62 -16.51 -66.23
N ASP A 12 83.18 -15.36 -66.62
CA ASP A 12 84.23 -15.14 -67.62
C ASP A 12 84.15 -15.69 -69.08
N VAL A 13 84.81 -14.90 -69.94
CA VAL A 13 85.71 -15.27 -71.05
C VAL A 13 85.26 -14.80 -72.45
N LYS A 14 85.69 -13.58 -72.77
CA LYS A 14 86.70 -13.22 -73.79
C LYS A 14 86.51 -13.55 -75.29
N LYS A 15 87.10 -12.58 -76.02
CA LYS A 15 87.85 -12.65 -77.30
C LYS A 15 86.98 -12.71 -78.56
N GLY A 16 87.28 -11.93 -79.60
CA GLY A 16 88.41 -11.05 -79.83
C GLY A 16 88.54 -10.73 -81.31
N HIS A 17 89.61 -9.96 -81.60
CA HIS A 17 90.26 -9.77 -82.91
C HIS A 17 89.41 -9.00 -83.94
N ALA A 18 89.92 -8.15 -84.83
CA ALA A 18 91.23 -7.77 -85.38
C ALA A 18 90.94 -6.44 -86.13
N LYS A 19 91.82 -5.58 -86.63
CA LYS A 19 93.26 -5.40 -86.84
C LYS A 19 93.34 -3.88 -87.17
N LYS A 20 94.32 -3.11 -86.70
CA LYS A 20 95.55 -2.77 -87.46
C LYS A 20 95.17 -2.22 -88.86
N THR A 21 95.38 -0.95 -89.20
CA THR A 21 96.72 -0.39 -89.50
C THR A 21 96.64 1.09 -89.95
N LEU A 22 97.61 1.87 -89.45
CA LEU A 22 98.49 2.77 -90.22
C LEU A 22 97.97 4.17 -90.63
N LYS A 23 98.57 5.19 -90.01
CA LYS A 23 99.22 6.27 -90.77
C LYS A 23 100.34 6.89 -89.94
N LYS A 24 101.54 6.35 -90.17
CA LYS A 24 102.81 7.07 -90.12
C LYS A 24 102.90 7.87 -91.42
N LEU A 25 103.46 9.08 -91.35
CA LEU A 25 104.38 9.73 -92.29
C LEU A 25 104.04 11.22 -92.51
N ILE A 26 105.03 12.06 -92.16
CA ILE A 26 105.65 13.12 -92.99
C ILE A 26 104.67 14.23 -93.40
N GLY A 27 104.85 15.49 -93.00
CA GLY A 27 105.93 16.36 -93.49
C GLY A 27 105.67 16.73 -94.96
N ILE A 28 106.04 17.94 -95.36
CA ILE A 28 106.12 18.40 -96.76
C ILE A 28 104.79 18.91 -97.34
N ASP A 29 104.72 20.24 -97.29
CA ASP A 29 104.46 21.18 -98.39
C ASP A 29 103.06 21.27 -99.02
N ASN A 30 102.49 22.47 -98.82
CA ASN A 30 101.97 23.37 -99.85
C ASN A 30 101.71 22.73 -101.23
N GLU A 31 100.44 22.82 -101.63
CA GLU A 31 100.01 23.07 -103.01
C GLU A 31 100.62 22.11 -104.05
N THR A 32 99.91 21.05 -104.41
CA THR A 32 98.98 21.16 -105.54
C THR A 32 98.01 19.98 -105.55
N PHE A 33 96.92 20.10 -104.77
CA PHE A 33 95.74 19.24 -104.96
C PHE A 33 95.01 19.69 -106.23
N THR A 34 95.09 18.89 -107.29
CA THR A 34 94.34 19.05 -108.55
C THR A 34 92.84 19.14 -108.26
N GLU A 35 92.15 20.09 -108.90
CA GLU A 35 90.73 20.44 -108.65
C GLU A 35 89.80 19.22 -108.66
N LEU A 36 90.08 18.22 -109.51
CA LEU A 36 89.31 16.99 -109.63
C LEU A 36 89.27 16.16 -108.33
N SER A 37 90.36 16.13 -107.55
CA SER A 37 90.41 15.40 -106.29
C SER A 37 89.66 16.15 -105.18
N LYS A 38 89.68 17.49 -105.20
CA LYS A 38 88.89 18.32 -104.27
C LYS A 38 87.39 18.17 -104.53
N GLU A 39 86.97 18.18 -105.80
CA GLU A 39 85.57 17.94 -106.20
C GLU A 39 85.11 16.52 -105.82
N TYR A 40 85.93 15.49 -106.04
CA TYR A 40 85.61 14.13 -105.59
C TYR A 40 85.37 14.04 -104.07
N PHE A 41 86.25 14.65 -103.27
CA PHE A 41 86.07 14.69 -101.81
C PHE A 41 84.89 15.57 -101.39
N LEU A 42 84.59 16.66 -102.09
CA LEU A 42 83.41 17.51 -101.82
C LEU A 42 82.10 16.77 -102.12
N ILE A 43 82.03 16.02 -103.23
CA ILE A 43 80.88 15.15 -103.54
C ILE A 43 80.75 14.06 -102.48
N GLN A 44 81.85 13.45 -102.06
CA GLN A 44 81.86 12.45 -101.00
C GLN A 44 81.43 13.03 -99.65
N VAL A 45 81.86 14.24 -99.31
CA VAL A 45 81.41 14.97 -98.12
C VAL A 45 79.92 15.25 -98.20
N ARG A 46 79.40 15.73 -99.34
CA ARG A 46 77.95 15.95 -99.51
C ARG A 46 77.13 14.67 -99.43
N ASP A 47 77.61 13.56 -99.99
CA ASP A 47 76.92 12.26 -99.89
C ASP A 47 76.96 11.71 -98.46
N LEU A 48 78.09 11.84 -97.77
CA LEU A 48 78.22 11.48 -96.35
C LEU A 48 77.36 12.38 -95.45
N GLU A 49 77.29 13.68 -95.71
CA GLU A 49 76.42 14.64 -95.03
C GLU A 49 74.95 14.31 -95.28
N ALA A 50 74.56 14.01 -96.53
CA ALA A 50 73.19 13.59 -96.86
C ALA A 50 72.84 12.26 -96.17
N ARG A 51 73.78 11.32 -96.08
CA ARG A 51 73.60 10.06 -95.34
C ARG A 51 73.51 10.29 -93.84
N LEU A 52 74.31 11.21 -93.29
CA LEU A 52 74.28 11.61 -91.88
C LEU A 52 72.93 12.27 -91.56
N MET A 53 72.43 13.18 -92.40
CA MET A 53 71.11 13.78 -92.27
C MET A 53 69.98 12.74 -92.33
N ARG A 54 70.07 11.75 -93.21
CA ARG A 54 69.10 10.63 -93.24
C ARG A 54 69.14 9.80 -91.96
N TYR A 55 70.32 9.55 -91.42
CA TYR A 55 70.46 8.83 -90.15
C TYR A 55 69.98 9.68 -88.96
N GLN A 56 70.24 10.99 -88.94
CA GLN A 56 69.69 11.90 -87.93
C GLN A 56 68.17 11.94 -87.98
N ASN A 57 67.57 12.18 -89.16
CA ASN A 57 66.13 12.15 -89.33
C ASN A 57 65.53 10.81 -88.91
N LYS A 58 66.22 9.69 -89.19
CA LYS A 58 65.75 8.36 -88.76
C LYS A 58 65.88 8.17 -87.25
N CYS A 59 66.95 8.65 -86.63
CA CYS A 59 67.11 8.65 -85.18
C CYS A 59 66.04 9.51 -84.50
N ASP A 60 65.74 10.70 -85.02
CA ASP A 60 64.70 11.59 -84.50
C ASP A 60 63.30 10.96 -84.65
N GLU A 61 63.01 10.36 -85.81
CA GLU A 61 61.77 9.61 -86.03
C GLU A 61 61.63 8.44 -85.05
N LEU A 62 62.72 7.67 -84.86
CA LEU A 62 62.77 6.57 -83.91
C LEU A 62 62.60 7.07 -82.47
N GLU A 63 63.22 8.19 -82.09
CA GLU A 63 63.09 8.80 -80.77
C GLU A 63 61.65 9.26 -80.50
N ILE A 64 61.01 9.92 -81.47
CA ILE A 64 59.60 10.31 -81.38
C ILE A 64 58.71 9.08 -81.26
N SER A 65 58.96 8.03 -82.07
CA SER A 65 58.18 6.79 -82.00
C SER A 65 58.36 6.07 -80.66
N ASN A 66 59.59 6.05 -80.12
CA ASN A 66 59.88 5.41 -78.85
C ASN A 66 59.22 6.17 -77.68
N LYS A 67 59.26 7.51 -77.69
CA LYS A 67 58.53 8.35 -76.72
C LYS A 67 57.02 8.11 -76.78
N LYS A 68 56.44 7.95 -77.99
CA LYS A 68 55.02 7.60 -78.15
C LYS A 68 54.70 6.24 -77.53
N TYR A 69 55.50 5.21 -77.80
CA TYR A 69 55.30 3.88 -77.21
C TYR A 69 55.53 3.87 -75.69
N GLU A 70 56.48 4.65 -75.18
CA GLU A 70 56.69 4.82 -73.73
C GLU A 70 55.46 5.45 -73.08
N SER A 71 54.92 6.53 -73.65
CA SER A 71 53.68 7.15 -73.17
C SER A 71 52.48 6.20 -73.22
N GLU A 72 52.32 5.43 -74.29
CA GLU A 72 51.22 4.45 -74.41
C GLU A 72 51.38 3.31 -73.38
N ARG A 73 52.61 2.84 -73.15
CA ARG A 73 52.90 1.82 -72.12
C ARG A 73 52.64 2.35 -70.71
N GLU A 74 53.00 3.59 -70.43
CA GLU A 74 52.71 4.23 -69.14
C GLU A 74 51.20 4.40 -68.93
N GLN A 75 50.47 4.84 -69.97
CA GLN A 75 49.02 4.95 -69.92
C GLN A 75 48.36 3.59 -69.67
N LEU A 76 48.72 2.55 -70.44
CA LEU A 76 48.22 1.19 -70.22
C LEU A 76 48.58 0.64 -68.85
N HIS A 77 49.77 0.95 -68.34
CA HIS A 77 50.16 0.54 -66.98
C HIS A 77 49.32 1.26 -65.93
N HIS A 78 49.05 2.54 -66.12
CA HIS A 78 48.18 3.32 -65.24
C HIS A 78 46.75 2.78 -65.24
N GLU A 79 46.15 2.60 -66.41
CA GLU A 79 44.79 2.04 -66.57
C GLU A 79 44.69 0.63 -65.97
N ASN A 80 45.66 -0.26 -66.23
CA ASN A 80 45.68 -1.59 -65.62
C ASN A 80 45.82 -1.54 -64.10
N SER A 81 46.63 -0.61 -63.57
CA SER A 81 46.78 -0.40 -62.14
C SER A 81 45.47 0.10 -61.51
N GLU A 82 44.77 1.02 -62.16
CA GLU A 82 43.47 1.54 -61.72
C GLU A 82 42.38 0.46 -61.75
N ILE A 83 42.27 -0.31 -62.83
CA ILE A 83 41.34 -1.44 -62.95
C ILE A 83 41.63 -2.47 -61.86
N THR A 84 42.91 -2.81 -61.64
CA THR A 84 43.31 -3.76 -60.60
C THR A 84 42.97 -3.23 -59.21
N ALA A 85 43.19 -1.94 -58.94
CA ALA A 85 42.84 -1.32 -57.67
C ALA A 85 41.32 -1.30 -57.44
N PHE A 86 40.53 -1.01 -58.48
CA PHE A 86 39.08 -1.04 -58.41
C PHE A 86 38.53 -2.44 -58.14
N LEU A 87 39.04 -3.45 -58.85
CA LEU A 87 38.65 -4.85 -58.64
C LEU A 87 39.05 -5.35 -57.25
N ARG A 88 40.22 -4.95 -56.74
CA ARG A 88 40.64 -5.25 -55.36
C ARG A 88 39.70 -4.63 -54.35
N ARG A 89 39.39 -3.33 -54.47
CA ARG A 89 38.42 -2.67 -53.57
C ARG A 89 37.05 -3.33 -53.60
N GLN A 90 36.57 -3.72 -54.78
CA GLN A 90 35.30 -4.45 -54.88
C GLN A 90 35.37 -5.84 -54.24
N LEU A 91 36.47 -6.57 -54.43
CA LEU A 91 36.68 -7.87 -53.80
C LEU A 91 36.72 -7.73 -52.28
N ASP A 92 37.49 -6.79 -51.76
CA ASP A 92 37.61 -6.52 -50.33
C ASP A 92 36.24 -6.15 -49.73
N HIS A 93 35.48 -5.28 -50.39
CA HIS A 93 34.12 -4.93 -49.97
C HIS A 93 33.20 -6.16 -49.94
N LYS A 94 33.30 -7.07 -50.91
CA LYS A 94 32.52 -8.33 -50.92
C LYS A 94 32.97 -9.30 -49.83
N VAL A 95 34.25 -9.32 -49.48
CA VAL A 95 34.77 -10.13 -48.37
C VAL A 95 34.27 -9.59 -47.03
N GLU A 96 34.28 -8.28 -46.83
CA GLU A 96 33.70 -7.62 -45.65
C GLU A 96 32.19 -7.91 -45.54
N GLU A 97 31.43 -7.76 -46.64
CA GLU A 97 30.00 -8.08 -46.67
C GLU A 97 29.73 -9.55 -46.31
N ILE A 98 30.55 -10.48 -46.81
CA ILE A 98 30.46 -11.91 -46.46
C ILE A 98 30.76 -12.11 -44.96
N ALA A 99 31.77 -11.44 -44.41
CA ALA A 99 32.11 -11.55 -42.99
C ALA A 99 30.97 -11.03 -42.10
N ASP A 100 30.40 -9.86 -42.41
CA ASP A 100 29.26 -9.28 -41.68
C ASP A 100 28.03 -10.19 -41.72
N LEU A 101 27.74 -10.79 -42.89
CA LEU A 101 26.63 -11.73 -43.03
C LEU A 101 26.88 -13.04 -42.27
N GLN A 102 28.13 -13.52 -42.22
CA GLN A 102 28.51 -14.70 -41.44
C GLN A 102 28.38 -14.44 -39.94
N ASP A 103 28.84 -13.29 -39.45
CA ASP A 103 28.72 -12.92 -38.04
C ASP A 103 27.24 -12.76 -37.64
N ARG A 104 26.42 -12.14 -38.50
CA ARG A 104 24.98 -12.05 -38.27
C ARG A 104 24.31 -13.41 -38.26
N LEU A 105 24.69 -14.31 -39.16
CA LEU A 105 24.16 -15.67 -39.22
C LEU A 105 24.53 -16.46 -37.96
N LEU A 106 25.79 -16.38 -37.51
CA LEU A 106 26.25 -17.01 -36.27
C LEU A 106 25.49 -16.47 -35.06
N GLY A 107 25.32 -15.15 -34.95
CA GLY A 107 24.53 -14.53 -33.90
C GLY A 107 23.08 -15.04 -33.89
N LEU A 108 22.43 -15.08 -35.05
CA LEU A 108 21.07 -15.63 -35.18
C LEU A 108 20.97 -17.12 -34.83
N GLN A 109 22.00 -17.91 -35.16
CA GLN A 109 22.04 -19.33 -34.79
C GLN A 109 22.17 -19.50 -33.28
N GLN A 110 23.04 -18.73 -32.63
CA GLN A 110 23.23 -18.74 -31.17
C GLN A 110 21.95 -18.30 -30.44
N THR A 111 21.28 -17.24 -30.89
CA THR A 111 20.01 -16.81 -30.27
C THR A 111 18.94 -17.87 -30.41
N ARG A 112 18.81 -18.48 -31.59
CA ARG A 112 17.85 -19.59 -31.83
C ARG A 112 18.16 -20.80 -30.94
N GLU A 113 19.43 -21.15 -30.76
CA GLU A 113 19.85 -22.26 -29.91
C GLU A 113 19.58 -21.98 -28.43
N ALA A 114 19.87 -20.76 -27.96
CA ALA A 114 19.54 -20.33 -26.61
C ALA A 114 18.03 -20.35 -26.37
N GLU A 115 17.22 -19.81 -27.28
CA GLU A 115 15.75 -19.88 -27.20
C GLU A 115 15.26 -21.33 -27.13
N LYS A 116 15.80 -22.21 -28.00
CA LYS A 116 15.47 -23.64 -27.98
C LYS A 116 15.79 -24.28 -26.63
N GLU A 117 16.96 -24.02 -26.06
CA GLU A 117 17.34 -24.53 -24.73
C GLU A 117 16.42 -24.00 -23.63
N THR A 118 16.02 -22.73 -23.68
CA THR A 118 15.05 -22.18 -22.72
C THR A 118 13.66 -22.82 -22.85
N TYR A 119 13.18 -23.11 -24.06
CA TYR A 119 11.91 -23.82 -24.24
C TYR A 119 12.01 -25.28 -23.80
N GLU A 120 13.11 -25.96 -24.09
CA GLU A 120 13.32 -27.35 -23.65
C GLU A 120 13.36 -27.45 -22.12
N THR A 121 14.03 -26.52 -21.44
CA THR A 121 14.06 -26.45 -19.97
C THR A 121 12.69 -26.11 -19.37
N GLN A 122 11.91 -25.22 -19.99
CA GLN A 122 10.53 -24.96 -19.56
C GLN A 122 9.63 -26.19 -19.72
N ILE A 123 9.76 -26.91 -20.84
CA ILE A 123 8.99 -28.14 -21.08
C ILE A 123 9.35 -29.22 -20.06
N THR A 124 10.63 -29.40 -19.74
CA THR A 124 11.05 -30.39 -18.73
C THR A 124 10.57 -30.00 -17.33
N ALA A 125 10.66 -28.73 -16.96
CA ALA A 125 10.14 -28.22 -15.70
C ALA A 125 8.62 -28.44 -15.57
N LEU A 126 7.83 -28.07 -16.58
CA LEU A 126 6.38 -28.29 -16.59
C LEU A 126 6.01 -29.79 -16.51
N ARG A 127 6.79 -30.66 -17.18
CA ARG A 127 6.58 -32.11 -17.07
C ARG A 127 6.87 -32.62 -15.66
N GLN A 128 7.91 -32.12 -15.01
CA GLN A 128 8.22 -32.48 -13.62
C GLN A 128 7.10 -32.02 -12.68
N GLU A 129 6.64 -30.77 -12.80
CA GLU A 129 5.54 -30.24 -11.99
C GLU A 129 4.25 -31.06 -12.17
N ILE A 130 3.91 -31.48 -13.39
CA ILE A 130 2.76 -32.35 -13.64
C ILE A 130 2.93 -33.73 -12.97
N VAL A 131 4.13 -34.29 -12.99
CA VAL A 131 4.40 -35.58 -12.34
C VAL A 131 4.31 -35.44 -10.82
N GLU A 132 4.91 -34.41 -10.23
CA GLU A 132 4.87 -34.14 -8.80
C GLU A 132 3.43 -33.90 -8.30
N THR A 133 2.66 -33.06 -9.01
CA THR A 133 1.25 -32.81 -8.68
C THR A 133 0.41 -34.08 -8.79
N LYS A 134 0.66 -34.92 -9.79
CA LYS A 134 0.01 -36.23 -9.94
C LYS A 134 0.36 -37.16 -8.77
N GLU A 135 1.62 -37.25 -8.38
CA GLU A 135 2.07 -38.06 -7.25
C GLU A 135 1.44 -37.58 -5.94
N GLN A 136 1.40 -36.27 -5.73
CA GLN A 136 0.76 -35.65 -4.56
C GLN A 136 -0.73 -36.00 -4.51
N LEU A 137 -1.49 -35.76 -5.58
CA LEU A 137 -2.92 -36.10 -5.66
C LEU A 137 -3.17 -37.60 -5.48
N THR A 138 -2.28 -38.46 -6.00
CA THR A 138 -2.37 -39.91 -5.84
C THR A 138 -2.17 -40.31 -4.38
N SER A 139 -1.19 -39.70 -3.69
CA SER A 139 -0.93 -39.93 -2.27
C SER A 139 -2.11 -39.47 -1.40
N GLU A 140 -2.70 -38.31 -1.70
CA GLU A 140 -3.88 -37.79 -1.01
C GLU A 140 -5.07 -38.72 -1.22
N ASN A 141 -5.28 -39.22 -2.43
CA ASN A 141 -6.35 -40.17 -2.74
C ASN A 141 -6.17 -41.51 -1.98
N MET A 142 -4.93 -42.01 -1.86
CA MET A 142 -4.64 -43.19 -1.04
C MET A 142 -4.96 -42.94 0.44
N ILE A 143 -4.59 -41.78 0.99
CA ILE A 143 -4.89 -41.41 2.38
C ILE A 143 -6.39 -41.29 2.59
N LEU A 144 -7.12 -40.65 1.67
CA LEU A 144 -8.57 -40.51 1.73
C LEU A 144 -9.26 -41.87 1.63
N SER A 145 -8.79 -42.76 0.76
CA SER A 145 -9.28 -44.13 0.66
C SER A 145 -9.07 -44.90 1.96
N GLY A 146 -7.92 -44.75 2.62
CA GLY A 146 -7.66 -45.32 3.93
C GLY A 146 -8.58 -44.76 5.03
N LYS A 147 -8.83 -43.44 5.03
CA LYS A 147 -9.79 -42.80 5.94
C LYS A 147 -11.23 -43.25 5.69
N LEU A 148 -11.60 -43.49 4.44
CA LEU A 148 -12.92 -44.01 4.09
C LEU A 148 -13.09 -45.43 4.62
N ALA A 149 -12.10 -46.31 4.41
CA ALA A 149 -12.13 -47.67 4.93
C ALA A 149 -12.25 -47.72 6.47
N SER A 150 -11.53 -46.86 7.20
CA SER A 150 -11.66 -46.79 8.66
C SER A 150 -13.00 -46.23 9.12
N LEU A 151 -13.60 -45.32 8.35
CA LEU A 151 -14.95 -44.81 8.62
C LEU A 151 -16.02 -45.88 8.36
N GLU A 152 -15.88 -46.67 7.30
CA GLU A 152 -16.73 -47.82 7.01
C GLU A 152 -16.64 -48.89 8.10
N GLU A 153 -15.43 -49.20 8.56
CA GLU A 153 -15.21 -50.11 9.69
C GLU A 153 -15.88 -49.58 10.96
N PHE A 154 -15.69 -48.30 11.28
CA PHE A 154 -16.35 -47.67 12.43
C PHE A 154 -17.88 -47.73 12.33
N LYS A 155 -18.43 -47.48 11.12
CA LYS A 155 -19.86 -47.59 10.89
C LYS A 155 -20.36 -49.02 11.13
N GLN A 156 -19.65 -50.02 10.60
CA GLN A 156 -19.98 -51.43 10.79
C GLN A 156 -19.93 -51.82 12.28
N GLN A 157 -18.87 -51.43 13.00
CA GLN A 157 -18.75 -51.67 14.44
C GLN A 157 -19.88 -51.00 15.24
N LYS A 158 -20.29 -49.79 14.86
CA LYS A 158 -21.42 -49.10 15.48
C LYS A 158 -22.73 -49.84 15.25
N GLU A 159 -22.99 -50.29 14.03
CA GLU A 159 -24.20 -51.06 13.68
C GLU A 159 -24.24 -52.38 14.46
N GLU A 160 -23.14 -53.14 14.50
CA GLU A 160 -23.05 -54.38 15.26
C GLU A 160 -23.27 -54.15 16.77
N LEU A 161 -22.72 -53.05 17.31
CA LEU A 161 -22.93 -52.69 18.72
C LEU A 161 -24.40 -52.34 19.00
N LEU A 162 -25.05 -51.58 18.11
CA LEU A 162 -26.46 -51.23 18.23
C LEU A 162 -27.36 -52.47 18.17
N GLU A 163 -27.05 -53.42 17.28
CA GLU A 163 -27.76 -54.70 17.20
C GLU A 163 -27.63 -55.50 18.51
N LYS A 164 -26.41 -55.61 19.05
CA LYS A 164 -26.17 -56.25 20.38
C LYS A 164 -26.93 -55.57 21.51
N PHE A 165 -27.01 -54.23 21.49
CA PHE A 165 -27.81 -53.48 22.47
C PHE A 165 -29.30 -53.77 22.34
N ALA A 166 -29.84 -53.78 21.12
CA ALA A 166 -31.23 -54.10 20.86
C ALA A 166 -31.58 -55.53 21.32
N GLU A 167 -30.71 -56.51 21.02
CA GLU A 167 -30.87 -57.87 21.53
C GLU A 167 -30.88 -57.95 23.06
N MET A 168 -29.96 -57.22 23.71
CA MET A 168 -29.85 -57.22 25.16
C MET A 168 -31.08 -56.57 25.80
N GLU A 169 -31.62 -55.51 25.19
CA GLU A 169 -32.84 -54.85 25.65
C GLU A 169 -34.06 -55.77 25.52
N ILE A 170 -34.19 -56.50 24.41
CA ILE A 170 -35.25 -57.52 24.24
C ILE A 170 -35.12 -58.61 25.30
N LYS A 171 -33.91 -59.15 25.53
CA LYS A 171 -33.66 -60.18 26.55
C LYS A 171 -34.00 -59.67 27.96
N LEU A 172 -33.66 -58.42 28.27
CA LEU A 172 -33.97 -57.80 29.56
C LEU A 172 -35.48 -57.64 29.76
N GLN A 173 -36.20 -57.17 28.74
CA GLN A 173 -37.66 -57.04 28.77
C GLN A 173 -38.32 -58.40 28.96
N GLN A 174 -37.86 -59.42 28.24
CA GLN A 174 -38.36 -60.79 28.39
C GLN A 174 -38.14 -61.32 29.81
N GLN A 175 -36.93 -61.18 30.36
CA GLN A 175 -36.64 -61.55 31.75
C GLN A 175 -37.52 -60.79 32.74
N GLN A 176 -37.79 -59.50 32.50
CA GLN A 176 -38.65 -58.71 33.38
C GLN A 176 -40.09 -59.23 33.37
N VAL A 177 -40.62 -59.62 32.21
CA VAL A 177 -41.95 -60.24 32.10
C VAL A 177 -41.96 -61.59 32.79
N GLU A 178 -40.99 -62.46 32.51
CA GLU A 178 -40.85 -63.77 33.15
C GLU A 178 -40.76 -63.67 34.68
N HIS A 179 -40.00 -62.70 35.21
CA HIS A 179 -39.93 -62.45 36.64
C HIS A 179 -41.25 -61.94 37.23
N LYS A 180 -41.96 -61.05 36.54
CA LYS A 180 -43.29 -60.59 36.99
C LYS A 180 -44.28 -61.74 37.04
N ASP A 181 -44.29 -62.59 36.02
CA ASP A 181 -45.16 -63.76 35.96
C ASP A 181 -44.80 -64.77 37.06
N ALA A 182 -43.52 -64.98 37.32
CA ALA A 182 -43.05 -65.83 38.41
C ALA A 182 -43.51 -65.30 39.79
N ILE A 183 -43.37 -63.99 40.03
CA ILE A 183 -43.86 -63.34 41.27
C ILE A 183 -45.38 -63.51 41.38
N TYR A 184 -46.13 -63.19 40.33
CA TYR A 184 -47.59 -63.34 40.32
C TYR A 184 -48.03 -64.77 40.64
N ASN A 185 -47.38 -65.77 40.04
CA ASN A 185 -47.68 -67.18 40.30
C ASN A 185 -47.34 -67.60 41.73
N LEU A 186 -46.22 -67.10 42.28
CA LEU A 186 -45.85 -67.35 43.67
C LEU A 186 -46.83 -66.69 44.66
N GLU A 187 -47.22 -65.44 44.41
CA GLU A 187 -48.22 -64.72 45.20
C GLU A 187 -49.57 -65.42 45.16
N LYS A 188 -50.04 -65.79 43.96
CA LYS A 188 -51.28 -66.56 43.78
C LYS A 188 -51.24 -67.87 44.57
N LYS A 189 -50.14 -68.63 44.47
CA LYS A 189 -49.96 -69.87 45.21
C LYS A 189 -49.97 -69.64 46.72
N ALA A 190 -49.24 -68.62 47.19
CA ALA A 190 -49.18 -68.27 48.61
C ALA A 190 -50.55 -67.86 49.17
N VAL A 191 -51.36 -67.11 48.40
CA VAL A 191 -52.73 -66.75 48.78
C VAL A 191 -53.61 -68.00 48.90
N VAL A 192 -53.58 -68.88 47.90
CA VAL A 192 -54.35 -70.14 47.91
C VAL A 192 -53.94 -71.03 49.08
N ASP A 193 -52.64 -71.20 49.32
CA ASP A 193 -52.13 -72.01 50.43
C ASP A 193 -52.48 -71.40 51.79
N LYS A 194 -52.43 -70.07 51.93
CA LYS A 194 -52.87 -69.35 53.13
C LYS A 194 -54.36 -69.58 53.40
N ASP A 195 -55.22 -69.50 52.39
CA ASP A 195 -56.65 -69.72 52.55
C ASP A 195 -56.99 -71.20 52.79
N ARG A 196 -56.22 -72.14 52.22
CA ARG A 196 -56.30 -73.56 52.57
C ARG A 196 -55.97 -73.76 54.04
N LEU A 197 -54.84 -73.21 54.50
CA LEU A 197 -54.39 -73.33 55.89
C LEU A 197 -55.37 -72.69 56.88
N LYS A 198 -55.93 -71.51 56.55
CA LYS A 198 -57.00 -70.88 57.36
C LYS A 198 -58.22 -71.78 57.49
N ARG A 199 -58.69 -72.39 56.39
CA ARG A 199 -59.83 -73.32 56.43
C ARG A 199 -59.53 -74.53 57.32
N GLU A 200 -58.36 -75.14 57.16
CA GLU A 200 -57.92 -76.26 58.01
C GLU A 200 -57.83 -75.84 59.49
N MET A 201 -57.27 -74.66 59.79
CA MET A 201 -57.17 -74.12 61.14
C MET A 201 -58.55 -73.89 61.76
N VAL A 202 -59.46 -73.21 61.04
CA VAL A 202 -60.84 -72.96 61.50
C VAL A 202 -61.57 -74.26 61.74
N GLN A 203 -61.41 -75.25 60.86
CA GLN A 203 -62.03 -76.56 61.03
C GLN A 203 -61.51 -77.26 62.28
N ARG A 204 -60.19 -77.27 62.52
CA ARG A 204 -59.61 -77.84 63.76
C ARG A 204 -60.01 -77.09 65.02
N VAL A 205 -60.06 -75.76 64.97
CA VAL A 205 -60.52 -74.95 66.11
C VAL A 205 -61.99 -75.23 66.39
N ASN A 206 -62.83 -75.37 65.36
CA ASN A 206 -64.24 -75.69 65.53
C ASN A 206 -64.46 -77.08 66.12
N THR A 207 -63.68 -78.09 65.71
CA THR A 207 -63.74 -79.43 66.32
C THR A 207 -63.28 -79.38 67.77
N VAL A 208 -62.14 -78.76 68.07
CA VAL A 208 -61.64 -78.60 69.45
C VAL A 208 -62.62 -77.81 70.31
N ALA A 209 -63.21 -76.73 69.79
CA ALA A 209 -64.21 -75.93 70.50
C ALA A 209 -65.51 -76.69 70.74
N ALA A 210 -65.95 -77.52 69.79
CA ALA A 210 -67.12 -78.38 69.97
C ALA A 210 -66.87 -79.44 71.05
N GLU A 211 -65.69 -80.07 71.07
CA GLU A 211 -65.28 -80.99 72.11
C GLU A 211 -65.16 -80.30 73.48
N PHE A 212 -64.52 -79.13 73.54
CA PHE A 212 -64.41 -78.33 74.77
C PHE A 212 -65.77 -77.90 75.30
N ARG A 213 -66.69 -77.41 74.46
CA ARG A 213 -68.06 -77.06 74.89
C ARG A 213 -68.80 -78.26 75.45
N LYS A 214 -68.66 -79.43 74.80
CA LYS A 214 -69.30 -80.69 75.23
C LYS A 214 -68.78 -81.16 76.59
N VAL A 215 -67.47 -81.06 76.83
CA VAL A 215 -66.83 -81.44 78.09
C VAL A 215 -67.08 -80.40 79.20
N SER A 216 -66.91 -79.11 78.88
CA SER A 216 -67.09 -77.99 79.82
C SER A 216 -68.53 -77.83 80.30
N ASN A 217 -69.53 -77.88 79.40
CA ASN A 217 -70.94 -77.79 79.81
C ASN A 217 -71.39 -78.96 80.68
N LYS A 218 -70.71 -80.12 80.60
CA LYS A 218 -71.01 -81.31 81.40
C LYS A 218 -70.39 -81.27 82.81
N GLN A 219 -69.35 -80.47 83.03
CA GLN A 219 -68.55 -80.51 84.28
C GLN A 219 -68.44 -79.18 85.03
N MET A 220 -68.88 -78.06 84.48
CA MET A 220 -68.67 -76.74 85.11
C MET A 220 -69.84 -76.25 85.97
N ALA A 221 -69.54 -75.93 87.23
CA ALA A 221 -70.42 -75.20 88.14
C ALA A 221 -70.64 -73.75 87.65
N ASP A 222 -71.82 -73.17 87.94
CA ASP A 222 -72.23 -71.87 87.40
C ASP A 222 -71.33 -70.70 87.83
N THR A 223 -70.69 -70.79 88.98
CA THR A 223 -69.68 -69.82 89.44
C THR A 223 -68.50 -69.74 88.48
N THR A 224 -67.98 -70.88 88.00
CA THR A 224 -66.86 -70.91 87.05
C THR A 224 -67.25 -70.38 85.67
N LYS A 225 -68.51 -70.61 85.24
CA LYS A 225 -69.05 -70.01 84.00
C LYS A 225 -69.15 -68.48 84.10
N ARG A 226 -69.36 -67.92 85.28
CA ARG A 226 -69.40 -66.46 85.50
C ARG A 226 -68.00 -65.85 85.41
N THR A 227 -67.01 -66.45 86.07
CA THR A 227 -65.61 -66.00 85.98
C THR A 227 -65.06 -66.09 84.55
N ILE A 228 -65.42 -67.13 83.79
CA ILE A 228 -65.03 -67.23 82.37
C ILE A 228 -65.68 -66.10 81.55
N ARG A 229 -66.95 -65.76 81.79
CA ARG A 229 -67.61 -64.64 81.10
C ARG A 229 -66.95 -63.29 81.42
N GLU A 230 -66.58 -63.06 82.66
CA GLU A 230 -65.81 -61.86 83.06
C GLU A 230 -64.43 -61.84 82.39
N ASN A 231 -63.69 -62.95 82.38
CA ASN A 231 -62.40 -63.03 81.69
C ASN A 231 -62.53 -62.84 80.17
N VAL A 232 -63.60 -63.33 79.54
CA VAL A 232 -63.88 -63.08 78.11
C VAL A 232 -64.16 -61.60 77.87
N SER A 233 -64.92 -60.93 78.76
CA SER A 233 -65.17 -59.50 78.68
C SER A 233 -63.88 -58.68 78.85
N ILE A 234 -63.03 -59.05 79.82
CA ILE A 234 -61.72 -58.41 80.04
C ILE A 234 -60.80 -58.63 78.83
N ASN A 235 -60.74 -59.85 78.29
CA ASN A 235 -59.96 -60.15 77.08
C ASN A 235 -60.47 -59.38 75.85
N ALA A 236 -61.79 -59.19 75.72
CA ALA A 236 -62.36 -58.36 74.65
C ALA A 236 -61.94 -56.89 74.79
N GLN A 237 -61.85 -56.36 76.01
CA GLN A 237 -61.33 -55.01 76.26
C GLN A 237 -59.82 -54.91 76.01
N LEU A 238 -59.03 -55.91 76.41
CA LEU A 238 -57.61 -56.01 76.07
C LEU A 238 -57.37 -56.06 74.56
N GLY A 239 -58.20 -56.80 73.81
CA GLY A 239 -58.18 -56.81 72.36
C GLY A 239 -58.38 -55.42 71.77
N LYS A 240 -59.41 -54.69 72.21
CA LYS A 240 -59.65 -53.30 71.77
C LYS A 240 -58.48 -52.35 72.09
N MET A 241 -57.85 -52.50 73.26
CA MET A 241 -56.67 -51.69 73.60
C MET A 241 -55.45 -52.07 72.75
N SER A 242 -55.28 -53.35 72.43
CA SER A 242 -54.21 -53.84 71.55
C SER A 242 -54.41 -53.33 70.12
N ASP A 243 -55.63 -53.38 69.60
CA ASP A 243 -55.98 -52.81 68.29
C ASP A 243 -55.68 -51.31 68.27
N LYS A 244 -56.07 -50.58 69.32
CA LYS A 244 -55.77 -49.15 69.41
C LYS A 244 -54.27 -48.85 69.49
N THR A 245 -53.51 -49.70 70.17
CA THR A 245 -52.05 -49.59 70.22
C THR A 245 -51.44 -49.85 68.84
N MET A 246 -51.96 -50.82 68.10
CA MET A 246 -51.51 -51.11 66.74
C MET A 246 -51.80 -49.95 65.78
N GLU A 247 -52.99 -49.33 65.85
CA GLU A 247 -53.32 -48.12 65.09
C GLU A 247 -52.32 -46.98 65.37
N LEU A 248 -52.00 -46.74 66.65
CA LEU A 248 -51.04 -45.70 67.02
C LEU A 248 -49.62 -45.98 66.51
N ILE A 249 -49.20 -47.25 66.50
CA ILE A 249 -47.92 -47.66 65.92
C ILE A 249 -47.92 -47.38 64.41
N GLN A 250 -48.97 -47.76 63.69
CA GLN A 250 -49.09 -47.50 62.26
C GLN A 250 -49.11 -45.99 61.97
N GLU A 251 -49.82 -45.19 62.76
CA GLU A 251 -49.81 -43.73 62.64
C GLU A 251 -48.41 -43.17 62.88
N ASN A 252 -47.68 -43.66 63.88
CA ASN A 252 -46.31 -43.25 64.15
C ASN A 252 -45.38 -43.58 62.99
N ASP A 253 -45.47 -44.79 62.42
CA ASP A 253 -44.68 -45.20 61.27
C ASP A 253 -44.98 -44.34 60.04
N MET A 254 -46.26 -44.03 59.79
CA MET A 254 -46.67 -43.12 58.72
C MET A 254 -46.12 -41.70 58.93
N LEU A 255 -46.12 -41.21 60.17
CA LEU A 255 -45.53 -39.92 60.51
C LEU A 255 -44.01 -39.92 60.30
N ARG A 256 -43.30 -40.99 60.67
CA ARG A 256 -41.86 -41.15 60.39
C ARG A 256 -41.54 -41.19 58.90
N ILE A 257 -42.38 -41.83 58.10
CA ILE A 257 -42.22 -41.83 56.63
C ILE A 257 -42.40 -40.42 56.07
N LYS A 258 -43.43 -39.68 56.53
CA LYS A 258 -43.66 -38.29 56.13
C LYS A 258 -42.50 -37.38 56.56
N GLU A 259 -42.00 -37.54 57.78
CA GLU A 259 -40.84 -36.82 58.29
C GLU A 259 -39.60 -37.06 57.42
N LYS A 260 -39.28 -38.32 57.10
CA LYS A 260 -38.17 -38.66 56.19
C LYS A 260 -38.33 -38.01 54.81
N LYS A 261 -39.55 -38.01 54.26
CA LYS A 261 -39.84 -37.37 52.96
C LYS A 261 -39.63 -35.85 53.02
N HIS A 262 -40.10 -35.20 54.08
CA HIS A 262 -39.88 -33.78 54.28
C HIS A 262 -38.40 -33.45 54.48
N HIS A 263 -37.67 -34.29 55.22
CA HIS A 263 -36.23 -34.14 55.40
C HIS A 263 -35.47 -34.21 54.06
N GLN A 264 -35.78 -35.20 53.22
CA GLN A 264 -35.23 -35.31 51.86
C GLN A 264 -35.57 -34.09 50.99
N GLN A 265 -36.79 -33.57 51.09
CA GLN A 265 -37.21 -32.39 50.35
C GLN A 265 -36.44 -31.14 50.80
N ILE A 266 -36.22 -30.98 52.11
CA ILE A 266 -35.41 -29.89 52.67
C ILE A 266 -33.97 -29.99 52.17
N GLU A 267 -33.36 -31.17 52.23
CA GLU A 267 -31.98 -31.39 51.76
C GLU A 267 -31.81 -31.04 50.26
N LEU A 268 -32.78 -31.43 49.43
CA LEU A 268 -32.79 -31.08 48.01
C LEU A 268 -32.93 -29.57 47.78
N LEU A 269 -33.82 -28.91 48.53
CA LEU A 269 -34.01 -27.46 48.44
C LEU A 269 -32.77 -26.69 48.91
N GLU A 270 -32.12 -27.11 49.99
CA GLU A 270 -30.85 -26.53 50.44
C GLU A 270 -29.73 -26.73 49.42
N GLY A 271 -29.68 -27.89 48.75
CA GLY A 271 -28.77 -28.16 47.65
C GLY A 271 -28.97 -27.18 46.49
N ASN A 272 -30.22 -26.99 46.07
CA ASN A 272 -30.60 -26.05 45.02
C ASN A 272 -30.26 -24.61 45.41
N GLU A 273 -30.52 -24.20 46.65
CA GLU A 273 -30.18 -22.86 47.14
C GLU A 273 -28.67 -22.61 47.09
N LYS A 274 -27.86 -23.58 47.53
CA LYS A 274 -26.39 -23.51 47.44
C LYS A 274 -25.92 -23.39 45.99
N GLU A 275 -26.51 -24.13 45.06
CA GLU A 275 -26.18 -24.04 43.64
C GLU A 275 -26.57 -22.69 43.05
N LEU A 276 -27.78 -22.18 43.36
CA LEU A 276 -28.24 -20.87 42.96
C LEU A 276 -27.34 -19.75 43.51
N ALA A 277 -26.92 -19.84 44.78
CA ALA A 277 -25.99 -18.91 45.37
C ALA A 277 -24.64 -18.90 44.64
N ARG A 278 -24.09 -20.08 44.29
CA ARG A 278 -22.87 -20.18 43.48
C ARG A 278 -23.03 -19.56 42.10
N LYS A 279 -24.14 -19.87 41.41
CA LYS A 279 -24.47 -19.28 40.09
C LYS A 279 -24.65 -17.77 40.18
N ASN A 280 -25.28 -17.28 41.23
CA ASN A 280 -25.46 -15.84 41.46
C ASN A 280 -24.10 -15.15 41.67
N ILE A 281 -23.22 -15.72 42.49
CA ILE A 281 -21.86 -15.20 42.69
C ILE A 281 -21.08 -15.17 41.37
N SER A 282 -21.14 -16.24 40.55
CA SER A 282 -20.46 -16.25 39.25
C SER A 282 -21.05 -15.22 38.29
N ASN A 283 -22.38 -15.10 38.23
CA ASN A 283 -23.05 -14.10 37.39
C ASN A 283 -22.69 -12.68 37.83
N GLN A 284 -22.62 -12.42 39.13
CA GLN A 284 -22.20 -11.13 39.66
C GLN A 284 -20.73 -10.82 39.36
N LYS A 285 -19.87 -11.84 39.27
CA LYS A 285 -18.49 -11.67 38.79
C LYS A 285 -18.46 -11.30 37.30
N VAL A 286 -19.26 -11.97 36.46
CA VAL A 286 -19.38 -11.65 35.03
C VAL A 286 -19.91 -10.23 34.84
N ILE A 287 -20.96 -9.83 35.56
CA ILE A 287 -21.52 -8.48 35.53
C ILE A 287 -20.45 -7.44 35.89
N ARG A 288 -19.64 -7.70 36.94
CA ARG A 288 -18.53 -6.81 37.29
C ARG A 288 -17.49 -6.71 36.19
N MET A 289 -17.07 -7.83 35.60
CA MET A 289 -16.12 -7.82 34.48
C MET A 289 -16.67 -7.06 33.26
N LEU A 290 -17.95 -7.25 32.93
CA LEU A 290 -18.60 -6.52 31.85
C LEU A 290 -18.71 -5.02 32.15
N ALA A 291 -19.01 -4.65 33.39
CA ALA A 291 -19.05 -3.25 33.81
C ALA A 291 -17.66 -2.58 33.77
N GLU A 292 -16.60 -3.30 34.16
CA GLU A 292 -15.22 -2.83 34.01
C GLU A 292 -14.82 -2.68 32.54
N LYS A 293 -15.20 -3.64 31.70
CA LYS A 293 -14.95 -3.55 30.25
C LYS A 293 -15.70 -2.37 29.62
N ALA A 294 -16.96 -2.15 29.97
CA ALA A 294 -17.73 -1.00 29.51
C ALA A 294 -17.05 0.31 29.90
N LYS A 295 -16.64 0.46 31.17
CA LYS A 295 -15.86 1.65 31.60
C LYS A 295 -14.57 1.83 30.82
N SER A 296 -13.83 0.76 30.53
CA SER A 296 -12.61 0.84 29.73
C SER A 296 -12.89 1.28 28.28
N GLN A 297 -14.02 0.85 27.73
CA GLN A 297 -14.47 1.26 26.40
C GLN A 297 -14.91 2.73 26.40
N ASP A 298 -15.60 3.21 27.44
CA ASP A 298 -15.98 4.62 27.58
C ASP A 298 -14.74 5.53 27.63
N VAL A 299 -13.68 5.12 28.34
CA VAL A 299 -12.40 5.85 28.36
C VAL A 299 -11.78 5.90 26.96
N LEU A 300 -11.77 4.77 26.25
CA LEU A 300 -11.23 4.71 24.89
C LEU A 300 -12.04 5.59 23.91
N ILE A 301 -13.38 5.61 24.04
CA ILE A 301 -14.24 6.51 23.26
C ILE A 301 -13.88 7.97 23.56
N ALA A 302 -13.72 8.34 24.83
CA ALA A 302 -13.32 9.70 25.21
C ALA A 302 -11.93 10.09 24.64
N GLU A 303 -10.98 9.15 24.59
CA GLU A 303 -9.69 9.37 23.94
C GLU A 303 -9.82 9.59 22.42
N TYR A 304 -10.69 8.82 21.76
CA TYR A 304 -10.97 9.01 20.33
C TYR A 304 -11.66 10.35 20.06
N GLU A 305 -12.64 10.75 20.87
CA GLU A 305 -13.31 12.06 20.76
C GLU A 305 -12.31 13.20 20.96
N ALA A 306 -11.41 13.11 21.95
CA ALA A 306 -10.35 14.09 22.14
C ALA A 306 -9.41 14.17 20.93
N ARG A 307 -9.05 13.01 20.35
CA ARG A 307 -8.23 12.97 19.14
C ARG A 307 -8.96 13.56 17.94
N GLU A 308 -10.24 13.29 17.77
CA GLU A 308 -11.07 13.87 16.72
C GLU A 308 -11.10 15.41 16.82
N GLN A 309 -11.28 15.95 18.03
CA GLN A 309 -11.19 17.39 18.27
C GLN A 309 -9.82 17.96 17.84
N THR A 310 -8.71 17.28 18.15
CA THR A 310 -7.38 17.75 17.69
C THR A 310 -7.24 17.72 16.17
N PHE A 311 -7.85 16.75 15.49
CA PHE A 311 -7.87 16.72 14.02
C PHE A 311 -8.73 17.83 13.44
N GLU A 312 -9.88 18.14 14.02
CA GLU A 312 -10.69 19.29 13.62
C GLU A 312 -9.94 20.60 13.79
N GLU A 313 -9.21 20.78 14.91
CA GLU A 313 -8.35 21.94 15.13
C GLU A 313 -7.23 22.04 14.10
N GLN A 314 -6.58 20.92 13.76
CA GLN A 314 -5.57 20.88 12.71
C GLN A 314 -6.18 21.19 11.33
N GLY A 315 -7.38 20.67 11.04
CA GLY A 315 -8.12 20.96 9.82
C GLY A 315 -8.45 22.45 9.69
N LYS A 316 -8.87 23.10 10.79
CA LYS A 316 -9.04 24.57 10.84
C LYS A 316 -7.72 25.29 10.54
N LYS A 317 -6.62 24.90 11.17
CA LYS A 317 -5.28 25.48 10.88
C LYS A 317 -4.86 25.31 9.43
N ILE A 318 -5.09 24.14 8.82
CA ILE A 318 -4.80 23.90 7.41
C ILE A 318 -5.64 24.81 6.53
N ASN A 319 -6.94 24.94 6.81
CA ASN A 319 -7.82 25.85 6.07
C ASN A 319 -7.37 27.31 6.19
N ASP A 320 -6.98 27.75 7.38
CA ASP A 320 -6.49 29.12 7.61
C ASP A 320 -5.16 29.37 6.87
N LEU A 321 -4.23 28.41 6.89
CA LEU A 321 -2.99 28.48 6.11
C LEU A 321 -3.26 28.49 4.60
N GLN A 322 -4.24 27.73 4.12
CA GLN A 322 -4.63 27.70 2.72
C GLN A 322 -5.21 29.05 2.28
N LYS A 323 -6.05 29.68 3.11
CA LYS A 323 -6.53 31.05 2.88
C LYS A 323 -5.38 32.05 2.83
N ALA A 324 -4.45 31.99 3.80
CA ALA A 324 -3.29 32.86 3.82
C ALA A 324 -2.42 32.67 2.56
N LEU A 325 -2.19 31.43 2.10
CA LEU A 325 -1.48 31.16 0.85
C LEU A 325 -2.20 31.76 -0.37
N GLN A 326 -3.53 31.66 -0.44
CA GLN A 326 -4.30 32.29 -1.51
C GLN A 326 -4.18 33.82 -1.48
N GLU A 327 -4.22 34.43 -0.30
CA GLU A 327 -3.98 35.87 -0.12
C GLU A 327 -2.57 36.28 -0.58
N TYR A 328 -1.54 35.49 -0.23
CA TYR A 328 -0.18 35.73 -0.68
C TYR A 328 -0.03 35.56 -2.20
N GLN A 329 -0.68 34.57 -2.80
CA GLN A 329 -0.70 34.38 -4.25
C GLN A 329 -1.36 35.57 -4.95
N ALA A 330 -2.50 36.05 -4.44
CA ALA A 330 -3.17 37.23 -4.97
C ALA A 330 -2.28 38.48 -4.91
N LYS A 331 -1.62 38.72 -3.76
CA LYS A 331 -0.64 39.82 -3.61
C LYS A 331 0.57 39.65 -4.54
N PHE A 332 1.04 38.43 -4.75
CA PHE A 332 2.13 38.16 -5.66
C PHE A 332 1.74 38.47 -7.12
N ASP A 333 0.53 38.07 -7.53
CA ASP A 333 0.00 38.39 -8.85
C ASP A 333 -0.21 39.90 -9.03
N GLU A 334 -0.71 40.60 -8.01
CA GLU A 334 -0.86 42.07 -7.99
C GLU A 334 0.50 42.77 -8.15
N ASN A 335 1.49 42.41 -7.32
CA ASN A 335 2.86 42.92 -7.45
C ASN A 335 3.48 42.61 -8.83
N ARG A 336 3.20 41.43 -9.40
CA ARG A 336 3.66 41.08 -10.74
C ARG A 336 3.01 41.99 -11.78
N HIS A 337 1.72 42.27 -11.67
CA HIS A 337 1.02 43.22 -12.56
C HIS A 337 1.61 44.63 -12.44
N GLU A 338 1.83 45.12 -11.21
CA GLU A 338 2.48 46.42 -10.98
C GLU A 338 3.89 46.48 -11.58
N ALA A 339 4.70 45.42 -11.43
CA ALA A 339 6.04 45.36 -12.00
C ALA A 339 6.01 45.43 -13.55
N VAL A 340 5.06 44.74 -14.19
CA VAL A 340 4.88 44.79 -15.64
C VAL A 340 4.45 46.18 -16.10
N GLU A 341 3.53 46.84 -15.38
CA GLU A 341 3.12 48.22 -15.68
C GLU A 341 4.26 49.22 -15.48
N ALA A 342 5.05 49.08 -14.41
CA ALA A 342 6.24 49.89 -14.18
C ALA A 342 7.31 49.70 -15.28
N GLU A 343 7.47 48.46 -15.78
CA GLU A 343 8.37 48.17 -16.90
C GLU A 343 7.87 48.79 -18.21
N ARG A 344 6.55 48.74 -18.48
CA ARG A 344 5.93 49.44 -19.61
C ARG A 344 6.18 50.94 -19.54
N ASN A 345 5.92 51.56 -18.39
CA ASN A 345 6.13 52.99 -18.17
C ASN A 345 7.61 53.37 -18.34
N SER A 346 8.53 52.55 -17.81
CA SER A 346 9.97 52.75 -18.00
C SER A 346 10.41 52.61 -19.45
N SER A 347 9.81 51.69 -20.21
CA SER A 347 10.05 51.52 -21.65
C SER A 347 9.54 52.71 -22.45
N GLN A 348 8.35 53.23 -22.11
CA GLN A 348 7.82 54.46 -22.71
C GLN A 348 8.72 55.66 -22.41
N MET A 349 9.16 55.84 -21.17
CA MET A 349 10.09 56.91 -20.79
C MET A 349 11.46 56.77 -21.49
N ARG A 350 11.94 55.53 -21.70
CA ARG A 350 13.15 55.31 -22.49
C ARG A 350 12.98 55.77 -23.93
N LYS A 351 11.83 55.50 -24.56
CA LYS A 351 11.52 55.98 -25.92
C LYS A 351 11.48 57.50 -25.99
N THR A 352 10.82 58.17 -25.04
CA THR A 352 10.77 59.65 -25.03
C THR A 352 12.16 60.25 -24.84
N ILE A 353 13.03 59.65 -24.01
CA ILE A 353 14.43 60.09 -23.88
C ILE A 353 15.21 59.89 -25.19
N GLU A 354 14.98 58.80 -25.92
CA GLU A 354 15.59 58.60 -27.23
C GLU A 354 15.12 59.64 -28.26
N ASP A 355 13.82 59.95 -28.28
CA ASP A 355 13.26 60.98 -29.15
C ASP A 355 13.84 62.36 -28.83
N LEU A 356 13.88 62.74 -27.55
CA LEU A 356 14.53 63.98 -27.10
C LEU A 356 16.02 64.02 -27.45
N LYS A 357 16.73 62.88 -27.40
CA LYS A 357 18.12 62.80 -27.87
C LYS A 357 18.23 63.04 -29.37
N ARG A 358 17.31 62.49 -30.17
CA ARG A 358 17.26 62.75 -31.63
C ARG A 358 17.03 64.23 -31.90
N ASP A 359 16.10 64.85 -31.19
CA ASP A 359 15.79 66.28 -31.33
C ASP A 359 16.95 67.16 -30.88
N LYS A 360 17.63 66.82 -29.77
CA LYS A 360 18.89 67.46 -29.38
C LYS A 360 19.95 67.34 -30.49
N GLN A 361 20.10 66.17 -31.11
CA GLN A 361 21.06 65.97 -32.19
C GLN A 361 20.69 66.80 -33.43
N ARG A 362 19.39 66.93 -33.75
CA ARG A 362 18.88 67.81 -34.81
C ARG A 362 19.19 69.27 -34.51
N LEU A 363 18.93 69.74 -33.28
CA LEU A 363 19.27 71.09 -32.83
C LEU A 363 20.78 71.36 -32.92
N ILE A 364 21.62 70.40 -32.54
CA ILE A 364 23.09 70.51 -32.72
C ILE A 364 23.44 70.63 -34.20
N ASN A 365 22.79 69.89 -35.09
CA ASN A 365 23.01 70.01 -36.53
C ASN A 365 22.57 71.38 -37.06
N ILE A 366 21.42 71.90 -36.64
CA ILE A 366 20.93 73.24 -36.99
C ILE A 366 21.88 74.32 -36.47
N ILE A 367 22.36 74.21 -35.23
CA ILE A 367 23.36 75.13 -34.68
C ILE A 367 24.66 75.02 -35.48
N ASN A 368 25.11 73.82 -35.83
CA ASN A 368 26.31 73.64 -36.66
C ASN A 368 26.13 74.20 -38.07
N GLU A 369 24.92 74.13 -38.64
CA GLU A 369 24.56 74.68 -39.95
C GLU A 369 24.42 76.20 -39.92
N ALA A 370 23.87 76.75 -38.84
CA ALA A 370 23.87 78.18 -38.53
C ALA A 370 25.29 78.71 -38.27
N THR A 371 26.12 77.94 -37.58
CA THR A 371 27.53 78.27 -37.33
C THR A 371 28.34 78.15 -38.62
N LYS A 372 28.05 77.18 -39.49
CA LYS A 372 28.63 77.10 -40.85
C LYS A 372 28.18 78.27 -41.72
N SER A 373 26.92 78.68 -41.66
CA SER A 373 26.35 79.83 -42.38
C SER A 373 26.89 81.17 -41.87
N LEU A 374 27.09 81.30 -40.56
CA LEU A 374 27.80 82.42 -39.96
C LEU A 374 29.28 82.39 -40.35
N LYS A 375 29.93 81.22 -40.36
CA LYS A 375 31.32 81.08 -40.78
C LYS A 375 31.50 81.40 -42.26
N SER A 376 30.58 81.03 -43.15
CA SER A 376 30.60 81.45 -44.56
C SER A 376 30.26 82.93 -44.75
N SER A 377 29.42 83.53 -43.89
CA SER A 377 29.18 84.98 -43.88
C SER A 377 30.36 85.79 -43.34
N LEU A 378 31.10 85.26 -42.35
CA LEU A 378 32.28 85.91 -41.75
C LEU A 378 33.57 85.66 -42.53
N SER A 379 33.71 84.54 -43.23
CA SER A 379 34.84 84.32 -44.15
C SER A 379 34.65 84.99 -45.52
N GLY A 380 33.44 85.49 -45.82
CA GLY A 380 33.14 86.33 -46.97
C GLY A 380 33.39 87.83 -46.79
N SER A 381 33.75 88.31 -45.58
CA SER A 381 33.91 89.75 -45.35
C SER A 381 34.95 90.09 -44.26
N LEU A 382 36.20 89.66 -44.45
CA LEU A 382 37.41 90.38 -43.99
C LEU A 382 38.71 89.81 -44.59
N LEU A 383 38.75 89.72 -45.92
CA LEU A 383 39.92 89.94 -46.78
C LEU A 383 39.32 90.08 -48.20
N ASN A 384 39.06 91.27 -48.71
CA ASN A 384 40.10 92.08 -49.32
C ASN A 384 39.81 93.57 -49.14
N SER A 385 40.74 94.25 -48.48
CA SER A 385 41.16 95.58 -48.89
C SER A 385 42.25 95.42 -49.97
N VAL A 386 41.88 95.51 -51.24
CA VAL A 386 42.59 96.21 -52.34
C VAL A 386 41.63 96.25 -53.53
N ASP A 387 41.43 97.46 -54.04
CA ASP A 387 40.80 97.85 -55.30
C ASP A 387 39.30 97.58 -55.48
N MET A 388 38.48 98.51 -56.00
CA MET A 388 38.63 99.89 -56.44
C MET A 388 37.19 100.38 -56.67
N LYS A 389 36.92 101.64 -56.31
CA LYS A 389 36.14 102.65 -57.08
C LYS A 389 34.79 102.19 -57.69
N THR A 390 33.68 102.90 -57.54
CA THR A 390 33.48 104.34 -57.40
C THR A 390 31.99 104.56 -57.28
N GLU A 391 31.60 105.50 -56.40
CA GLU A 391 30.62 106.57 -56.66
C GLU A 391 29.16 106.20 -56.98
N LYS A 392 28.15 106.92 -56.51
CA LYS A 392 28.09 108.14 -55.70
C LYS A 392 26.62 108.27 -55.30
N GLN A 393 26.43 108.82 -54.09
CA GLN A 393 25.51 109.92 -53.78
C GLN A 393 24.04 109.75 -54.20
N THR A 394 23.06 110.11 -53.41
CA THR A 394 23.03 111.02 -52.28
C THR A 394 21.64 110.91 -51.70
N SER A 395 21.60 111.29 -50.43
CA SER A 395 20.50 112.01 -49.83
C SER A 395 19.20 111.27 -49.64
N SER A 396 18.65 111.58 -48.46
CA SER A 396 17.23 111.65 -48.23
C SER A 396 16.58 110.30 -47.97
N HIS A 397 15.95 110.25 -46.80
CA HIS A 397 14.77 109.46 -46.59
C HIS A 397 15.01 107.92 -46.58
N PRO A 398 13.99 107.13 -46.24
CA PRO A 398 13.63 106.89 -44.85
C PRO A 398 13.37 105.38 -44.65
N TRP A 399 13.47 104.89 -43.41
CA TRP A 399 12.95 103.58 -43.01
C TRP A 399 13.69 102.38 -43.62
N ILE A 400 13.39 101.19 -43.10
CA ILE A 400 13.82 99.90 -43.63
C ILE A 400 15.26 99.54 -43.27
N ASN A 401 15.54 99.29 -41.99
CA ASN A 401 16.36 98.12 -41.69
C ASN A 401 16.14 97.46 -40.32
N ASP A 402 15.06 97.79 -39.63
CA ASP A 402 14.51 96.87 -38.62
C ASP A 402 13.98 95.58 -39.28
N ASN A 403 13.62 95.59 -40.57
CA ASN A 403 12.98 94.43 -41.22
C ASN A 403 13.90 93.27 -41.63
N SER A 404 15.22 93.45 -41.78
CA SER A 404 16.10 92.31 -42.10
C SER A 404 16.47 91.53 -40.84
N LEU A 405 16.74 92.24 -39.74
CA LEU A 405 17.02 91.64 -38.44
C LEU A 405 15.73 91.08 -37.82
N VAL A 406 14.60 91.81 -37.87
CA VAL A 406 13.29 91.29 -37.48
C VAL A 406 12.82 90.19 -38.43
N GLY A 407 13.11 90.23 -39.72
CA GLY A 407 12.77 89.15 -40.66
C GLY A 407 13.55 87.86 -40.43
N ILE A 408 14.82 87.97 -40.05
CA ILE A 408 15.65 86.83 -39.63
C ILE A 408 15.19 86.33 -38.25
N LEU A 409 14.90 87.24 -37.29
CA LEU A 409 14.38 86.89 -35.96
C LEU A 409 12.98 86.26 -36.04
N LEU A 410 12.10 86.73 -36.93
CA LEU A 410 10.75 86.22 -37.15
C LEU A 410 10.78 84.88 -37.89
N ARG A 411 11.73 84.67 -38.82
CA ARG A 411 11.99 83.31 -39.37
C ARG A 411 12.54 82.38 -38.30
N LEU A 412 13.45 82.85 -37.43
CA LEU A 412 13.98 82.04 -36.34
C LEU A 412 12.90 81.71 -35.30
N LEU A 413 12.04 82.67 -34.97
CA LEU A 413 10.89 82.52 -34.05
C LEU A 413 9.77 81.67 -34.67
N ASN A 414 9.48 81.82 -35.96
CA ASN A 414 8.50 80.95 -36.63
C ASN A 414 9.03 79.52 -36.79
N HIS A 415 10.32 79.32 -37.09
CA HIS A 415 10.89 77.97 -37.14
C HIS A 415 11.00 77.34 -35.74
N ALA A 416 11.29 78.15 -34.70
CA ALA A 416 11.24 77.70 -33.31
C ALA A 416 9.81 77.39 -32.82
N ALA A 417 8.79 78.11 -33.32
CA ALA A 417 7.38 77.85 -33.04
C ALA A 417 6.82 76.63 -33.83
N GLU A 418 7.26 76.40 -35.06
CA GLU A 418 6.94 75.19 -35.84
C GLU A 418 7.55 73.92 -35.21
N GLU A 419 8.74 74.02 -34.62
CA GLU A 419 9.42 72.94 -33.88
C GLU A 419 9.05 72.91 -32.37
N GLY A 420 8.06 73.71 -31.95
CA GLY A 420 7.39 73.61 -30.64
C GLY A 420 8.14 74.14 -29.42
N VAL A 421 9.18 74.98 -29.58
CA VAL A 421 9.95 75.55 -28.46
C VAL A 421 9.94 77.08 -28.52
N GLY A 422 8.92 77.67 -27.89
CA GLY A 422 8.74 79.12 -27.73
C GLY A 422 7.31 79.57 -28.03
N LEU A 423 6.80 80.56 -27.27
CA LEU A 423 5.43 81.09 -27.42
C LEU A 423 5.24 81.75 -28.79
N HIS A 424 4.11 81.49 -29.43
CA HIS A 424 3.76 82.11 -30.70
C HIS A 424 3.45 83.61 -30.49
N PRO A 425 3.88 84.53 -31.39
CA PRO A 425 3.76 85.98 -31.18
C PRO A 425 2.34 86.55 -30.98
N ILE A 426 1.29 85.74 -31.18
CA ILE A 426 -0.12 86.15 -31.13
C ILE A 426 -0.75 85.90 -29.74
N GLU A 427 -0.09 85.16 -28.84
CA GLU A 427 -0.62 84.86 -27.49
C GLU A 427 -0.12 85.83 -26.38
N LEU A 428 0.75 86.78 -26.73
CA LEU A 428 1.14 87.87 -25.82
C LEU A 428 0.05 88.97 -25.79
N GLY A 429 -1.12 88.67 -25.22
CA GLY A 429 -2.19 89.68 -25.14
C GLY A 429 -3.56 89.25 -24.61
N SER A 430 -3.83 87.96 -24.41
CA SER A 430 -5.09 87.52 -23.80
C SER A 430 -4.87 87.08 -22.35
N THR A 431 -5.44 87.81 -21.40
CA THR A 431 -5.69 87.29 -20.04
C THR A 431 -6.85 86.30 -20.14
N THR A 432 -6.56 85.12 -20.66
CA THR A 432 -7.49 83.99 -20.74
C THR A 432 -6.95 82.90 -19.85
N ASP A 433 -7.61 82.77 -18.70
CA ASP A 433 -7.80 81.58 -17.89
C ASP A 433 -6.59 80.65 -17.76
N PHE A 434 -5.75 80.96 -16.77
CA PHE A 434 -4.96 79.96 -16.06
C PHE A 434 -5.89 79.01 -15.32
N ASN A 435 -6.45 78.09 -16.10
CA ASN A 435 -7.27 76.98 -15.69
C ASN A 435 -6.33 75.96 -15.04
N ILE A 436 -6.06 76.11 -13.73
CA ILE A 436 -5.62 75.00 -12.90
C ILE A 436 -6.86 74.12 -12.68
N SER A 437 -7.25 73.42 -13.74
CA SER A 437 -8.33 72.46 -13.74
C SER A 437 -7.74 71.07 -13.66
N ASN A 438 -8.16 70.37 -12.61
CA ASN A 438 -8.47 68.95 -12.61
C ASN A 438 -7.37 67.98 -13.04
N GLN A 439 -6.78 67.30 -12.05
CA GLN A 439 -6.99 65.86 -11.84
C GLN A 439 -6.30 65.40 -10.55
N TYR A 440 -6.92 65.71 -9.40
CA TYR A 440 -6.82 64.86 -8.20
C TYR A 440 -8.21 64.82 -7.59
N ALA A 441 -9.08 64.06 -8.26
CA ALA A 441 -10.42 63.78 -7.80
C ALA A 441 -10.42 62.56 -6.86
N ASN A 442 -11.22 62.69 -5.81
CA ASN A 442 -11.90 61.63 -5.05
C ASN A 442 -11.15 60.93 -3.91
N ILE A 443 -11.37 61.47 -2.71
CA ILE A 443 -11.79 60.66 -1.55
C ILE A 443 -13.28 60.28 -1.81
N PRO A 444 -13.77 59.10 -1.37
CA PRO A 444 -14.75 59.21 -0.28
C PRO A 444 -14.64 58.10 0.79
N SER A 445 -14.99 58.52 2.01
CA SER A 445 -15.96 57.83 2.86
C SER A 445 -15.46 56.65 3.70
N SER A 446 -14.77 56.97 4.79
CA SER A 446 -14.98 56.34 6.09
C SER A 446 -16.15 57.03 6.82
N GLU A 447 -16.88 56.27 7.64
CA GLU A 447 -18.08 56.62 8.45
C GLU A 447 -19.39 56.53 7.63
N ASP A 448 -20.44 55.80 8.01
CA ASP A 448 -20.98 55.63 9.36
C ASP A 448 -22.05 54.51 9.40
N ARG A 449 -22.18 53.89 10.58
CA ARG A 449 -23.43 53.35 11.20
C ARG A 449 -24.16 52.12 10.65
N ASN A 450 -24.26 51.09 11.50
CA ASN A 450 -25.38 50.86 12.42
C ASN A 450 -25.02 49.64 13.31
N ILE A 451 -24.78 49.79 14.62
CA ILE A 451 -25.74 50.03 15.72
C ILE A 451 -26.87 49.00 15.74
N PHE A 452 -26.79 48.07 16.70
CA PHE A 452 -27.84 47.68 17.65
C PHE A 452 -27.10 46.92 18.78
N ALA A 453 -26.69 47.56 19.88
CA ALA A 453 -27.48 48.04 21.01
C ALA A 453 -28.35 46.94 21.67
N LEU A 454 -27.86 46.51 22.84
CA LEU A 454 -28.47 45.81 23.98
C LEU A 454 -30.01 45.89 24.10
N PRO A 455 -30.63 44.92 24.82
CA PRO A 455 -31.00 45.25 26.20
C PRO A 455 -30.93 44.08 27.21
N SER A 456 -30.56 44.40 28.46
CA SER A 456 -31.06 43.76 29.70
C SER A 456 -32.55 44.17 29.91
N PRO A 457 -33.44 43.66 30.81
CA PRO A 457 -33.34 42.68 31.90
C PRO A 457 -34.58 41.73 32.05
N GLU A 458 -34.59 40.91 33.11
CA GLU A 458 -35.73 40.44 33.94
C GLU A 458 -37.09 39.99 33.34
N LYS A 459 -37.49 38.74 33.67
CA LYS A 459 -38.72 38.37 34.44
C LYS A 459 -38.83 36.83 34.53
N LYS A 460 -38.67 36.25 35.73
CA LYS A 460 -39.74 35.71 36.60
C LYS A 460 -40.80 34.86 35.87
N ILE A 461 -40.91 33.57 36.21
CA ILE A 461 -42.06 32.95 36.92
C ILE A 461 -41.77 31.47 37.27
N LYS A 462 -41.75 31.23 38.60
CA LYS A 462 -42.30 30.14 39.42
C LYS A 462 -42.20 28.66 38.96
N SER A 463 -41.75 27.83 39.92
CA SER A 463 -42.48 26.71 40.57
C SER A 463 -41.81 25.38 40.19
N THR A 464 -41.29 24.50 41.05
CA THR A 464 -41.65 24.06 42.40
C THR A 464 -40.42 23.44 43.10
N ASN A 465 -40.29 23.64 44.41
CA ASN A 465 -39.51 22.77 45.30
C ASN A 465 -40.18 21.36 45.34
N HIS A 466 -39.55 20.22 45.66
CA HIS A 466 -38.88 19.76 46.88
C HIS A 466 -38.22 18.40 46.50
N TYR A 467 -37.03 18.01 46.98
CA TYR A 467 -36.82 17.20 48.18
C TYR A 467 -35.38 17.36 48.70
N ARG A 468 -35.24 17.46 50.03
CA ARG A 468 -33.97 17.32 50.77
C ARG A 468 -33.90 15.95 51.43
N THR A 469 -32.70 15.40 51.54
CA THR A 469 -32.37 14.17 52.27
C THR A 469 -32.91 14.21 53.70
N GLY A 470 -33.88 13.35 54.03
CA GLY A 470 -34.45 13.24 55.38
C GLY A 470 -35.93 12.85 55.48
N ASP A 471 -36.68 12.76 54.38
CA ASP A 471 -38.15 12.61 54.42
C ASP A 471 -38.66 11.19 54.09
N LEU A 472 -38.00 10.16 54.63
CA LEU A 472 -38.54 8.80 54.72
C LEU A 472 -38.23 8.25 56.11
N GLY A 473 -39.21 8.37 57.00
CA GLY A 473 -39.08 8.01 58.39
C GLY A 473 -38.80 6.52 58.60
N ILE A 474 -37.74 6.22 59.36
CA ILE A 474 -37.69 5.09 60.30
C ILE A 474 -36.94 5.55 61.56
N VAL A 475 -37.58 5.31 62.70
CA VAL A 475 -37.18 5.64 64.08
C VAL A 475 -35.84 4.98 64.48
N PRO A 476 -34.93 5.68 65.21
CA PRO A 476 -33.72 5.07 65.75
C PRO A 476 -34.03 4.19 66.98
N ARG A 477 -33.65 2.90 66.95
CA ARG A 477 -33.61 2.03 68.14
C ARG A 477 -32.23 2.06 68.82
N PRO A 478 -32.16 1.81 70.15
CA PRO A 478 -30.99 2.10 70.97
C PRO A 478 -29.85 1.09 70.79
N LYS A 479 -28.62 1.57 71.05
CA LYS A 479 -27.38 0.79 71.03
C LYS A 479 -27.40 -0.31 72.09
N TYR A 480 -27.51 -1.57 71.67
CA TYR A 480 -27.14 -2.72 72.49
C TYR A 480 -25.67 -3.05 72.24
N LYS A 481 -24.81 -2.82 73.24
CA LYS A 481 -23.49 -3.46 73.32
C LYS A 481 -23.73 -4.83 73.94
N ALA A 482 -23.69 -5.90 73.14
CA ALA A 482 -23.66 -7.27 73.63
C ALA A 482 -22.34 -7.94 73.20
N ASN A 483 -21.78 -8.67 74.15
CA ASN A 483 -20.39 -9.07 74.26
C ASN A 483 -20.14 -10.36 73.44
N ILE A 484 -19.89 -10.22 72.13
CA ILE A 484 -19.71 -11.35 71.19
C ILE A 484 -18.45 -12.17 71.53
N ASN A 485 -17.47 -11.60 72.24
CA ASN A 485 -16.19 -12.26 72.49
C ASN A 485 -16.24 -13.35 73.58
N ALA A 486 -17.28 -13.40 74.42
CA ALA A 486 -17.40 -14.42 75.47
C ALA A 486 -18.10 -15.71 74.99
N GLU A 487 -18.98 -15.62 73.98
CA GLU A 487 -19.71 -16.76 73.42
C GLU A 487 -18.88 -17.53 72.38
N VAL A 488 -18.10 -16.80 71.57
CA VAL A 488 -17.15 -17.40 70.63
C VAL A 488 -16.06 -18.19 71.36
N ALA A 489 -15.61 -17.71 72.53
CA ALA A 489 -14.64 -18.44 73.37
C ALA A 489 -15.21 -19.75 73.96
N LYS A 490 -16.51 -19.79 74.31
CA LYS A 490 -17.19 -21.02 74.77
C LYS A 490 -17.41 -22.03 73.64
N ILE A 491 -17.67 -21.56 72.41
CA ILE A 491 -17.87 -22.43 71.25
C ILE A 491 -16.55 -23.05 70.79
N ILE A 492 -15.43 -22.31 70.86
CA ILE A 492 -14.10 -22.85 70.54
C ILE A 492 -13.64 -23.87 71.60
N PHE A 493 -13.84 -23.59 72.89
CA PHE A 493 -13.47 -24.50 73.97
C PHE A 493 -14.27 -25.83 73.95
N ASN A 494 -15.53 -25.79 73.52
CA ASN A 494 -16.33 -27.01 73.37
C ASN A 494 -15.93 -27.83 72.13
N ARG A 495 -15.44 -27.20 71.06
CA ARG A 495 -15.05 -27.90 69.83
C ARG A 495 -13.81 -28.80 70.03
N GLU A 496 -12.87 -28.40 70.87
CA GLU A 496 -11.68 -29.21 71.22
C GLU A 496 -12.02 -30.42 72.10
N LYS A 497 -13.11 -30.36 72.88
CA LYS A 497 -13.55 -31.47 73.74
C LYS A 497 -14.24 -32.60 72.95
N TYR A 498 -14.82 -32.28 71.79
CA TYR A 498 -15.48 -33.26 70.91
C TYR A 498 -14.56 -33.81 69.81
N SER A 499 -13.46 -33.13 69.46
CA SER A 499 -12.47 -33.68 68.52
C SER A 499 -11.68 -34.83 69.14
N HIS A 500 -11.30 -34.74 70.42
CA HIS A 500 -10.60 -35.82 71.13
C HIS A 500 -11.46 -37.08 71.39
N ALA A 501 -12.80 -36.98 71.31
CA ALA A 501 -13.70 -38.13 71.47
C ALA A 501 -13.89 -38.95 70.18
N LEU A 502 -13.63 -38.34 69.01
CA LEU A 502 -13.78 -39.01 67.71
C LEU A 502 -12.49 -39.67 67.19
N GLU A 503 -11.32 -39.26 67.70
CA GLU A 503 -10.04 -39.86 67.33
C GLU A 503 -9.77 -41.21 68.02
N ASN A 504 -10.44 -41.50 69.13
CA ASN A 504 -10.28 -42.75 69.89
C ASN A 504 -11.20 -43.91 69.44
N VAL A 505 -12.07 -43.71 68.46
CA VAL A 505 -12.98 -44.75 67.93
C VAL A 505 -12.52 -45.27 66.55
N ALA A 506 -11.53 -44.64 65.92
CA ALA A 506 -11.09 -44.96 64.56
C ALA A 506 -9.98 -46.03 64.47
N HIS A 507 -9.53 -46.61 65.59
CA HIS A 507 -8.40 -47.57 65.58
C HIS A 507 -8.77 -49.07 65.53
N ASP A 508 -10.04 -49.45 65.60
CA ASP A 508 -10.47 -50.85 65.56
C ASP A 508 -11.52 -51.13 64.46
N SER A 509 -11.06 -51.25 63.22
CA SER A 509 -11.69 -52.15 62.22
C SER A 509 -10.82 -52.26 60.97
N LYS A 510 -10.09 -53.37 60.84
CA LYS A 510 -9.45 -53.81 59.59
C LYS A 510 -10.41 -54.74 58.81
N LEU A 511 -10.33 -54.65 57.47
CA LEU A 511 -10.78 -55.58 56.41
C LEU A 511 -12.05 -55.15 55.61
N PRO A 512 -12.19 -55.59 54.33
CA PRO A 512 -11.38 -55.19 53.18
C PRO A 512 -12.22 -54.61 52.02
N LYS A 513 -11.53 -53.88 51.12
CA LYS A 513 -12.11 -53.16 49.98
C LYS A 513 -12.71 -54.11 48.92
N ILE A 514 -13.98 -53.90 48.57
CA ILE A 514 -14.59 -54.41 47.34
C ILE A 514 -15.00 -53.21 46.48
N ASN A 515 -14.34 -53.09 45.34
CA ASN A 515 -14.71 -52.19 44.24
C ASN A 515 -16.08 -52.57 43.68
N LYS A 516 -16.95 -51.56 43.51
CA LYS A 516 -17.80 -51.37 42.31
C LYS A 516 -18.65 -50.10 42.48
N SER A 517 -18.43 -49.13 41.59
CA SER A 517 -19.42 -48.12 41.23
C SER A 517 -20.52 -48.77 40.37
N PRO A 518 -21.72 -48.20 40.34
CA PRO A 518 -22.05 -47.38 39.17
C PRO A 518 -22.80 -46.08 39.50
N LYS A 519 -22.55 -45.07 38.66
CA LYS A 519 -23.31 -43.82 38.57
C LYS A 519 -24.68 -44.13 37.95
N THR A 520 -25.74 -43.84 38.69
CA THR A 520 -27.11 -43.75 38.18
C THR A 520 -27.31 -42.33 37.63
N ALA A 521 -27.39 -42.19 36.31
CA ALA A 521 -27.91 -40.99 35.67
C ALA A 521 -29.39 -41.23 35.34
N LEU A 522 -30.26 -40.64 36.15
CA LEU A 522 -31.67 -40.41 35.84
C LEU A 522 -31.75 -39.30 34.80
N GLN A 523 -32.32 -39.56 33.63
CA GLN A 523 -32.92 -38.51 32.82
C GLN A 523 -34.33 -38.92 32.42
N ILE A 524 -35.22 -38.00 32.76
CA ILE A 524 -36.68 -38.07 32.74
C ILE A 524 -37.16 -37.79 31.32
N ASN A 525 -37.99 -38.71 30.79
CA ASN A 525 -38.83 -38.47 29.63
C ASN A 525 -39.92 -37.45 29.98
N TYR A 526 -40.00 -36.37 29.21
CA TYR A 526 -41.23 -35.60 29.03
C TYR A 526 -41.86 -36.00 27.70
N SER A 527 -43.13 -36.42 27.79
CA SER A 527 -44.04 -36.66 26.67
C SER A 527 -44.99 -35.46 26.52
N ARG A 528 -45.48 -35.27 25.28
CA ARG A 528 -46.47 -34.27 24.79
C ARG A 528 -45.83 -32.92 24.46
N THR A 529 -45.92 -32.37 23.26
CA THR A 529 -46.93 -32.46 22.17
C THR A 529 -46.26 -32.43 20.81
#